data_AF-A0A1W2H7J0-F1
#
_entry.id   AF-A0A1W2H7J0-F1
#
_cell.length_a   1.000
_cell.length_b   1.000
_cell.length_c   1.000
_cell.angle_alpha   90.00
_cell.angle_beta   90.00
_cell.angle_gamma   90.00
#
_symmetry.space_group_name_H-M   'P 1'
#
loop_
_entity.id
_entity.type
_entity.pdbx_description
1 polymer ?
#
loop_
_entity_poly.entity_id
_entity_poly.type
_entity_poly.pdbx_seq_one_letter_code
_entity_poly.pdbx_strand_id
1 'polypeptide(L)'
;MGVLAQPSSKTEQRLIHINGKGEVSDDRGTKLGYISKEDIVFNNQGQKLGFIKNGKVYDAEGNSLGKAKKDGRYYNNDGVFILSTKTMGDKCEILDLEGHKKGTVHKNYKLHACAAHCFFLEQEMKKEEDK
;
A
#
# COMPACT_ATOMS: atom_id res chain seq x y z
N MET A 1 32.84 25.54 17.37
CA MET A 1 32.69 25.15 15.95
C MET A 1 31.52 24.19 15.89
N GLY A 2 30.33 24.71 15.56
CA GLY A 2 29.08 23.96 15.62
C GLY A 2 29.00 22.95 14.49
N VAL A 3 28.67 21.70 14.84
CA VAL A 3 28.28 20.68 13.87
C VAL A 3 26.92 21.07 13.33
N LEU A 4 26.88 21.54 12.08
CA LEU A 4 25.63 21.69 11.33
C LEU A 4 25.09 20.28 11.06
N ALA A 5 24.25 19.78 11.95
CA ALA A 5 23.35 18.68 11.65
C ALA A 5 22.41 19.17 10.55
N GLN A 6 22.64 18.68 9.32
CA GLN A 6 21.72 18.90 8.22
C GLN A 6 20.38 18.23 8.57
N PRO A 7 19.24 18.93 8.53
CA PRO A 7 17.95 18.26 8.52
C PRO A 7 17.82 17.59 7.15
N SER A 8 18.32 16.36 7.02
CA SER A 8 18.01 15.54 5.86
C SER A 8 16.53 15.18 5.97
N SER A 9 15.68 15.98 5.34
CA SER A 9 14.28 15.67 5.06
C SER A 9 14.20 14.48 4.10
N LYS A 10 14.71 13.32 4.50
CA LYS A 10 14.31 12.04 3.94
C LYS A 10 12.96 11.76 4.57
N THR A 11 11.89 12.00 3.83
CA THR A 11 10.73 11.10 3.93
C THR A 11 11.33 9.71 3.74
N GLU A 12 11.60 8.98 4.83
CA GLU A 12 11.93 7.56 4.73
C GLU A 12 10.82 6.98 3.87
N GLN A 13 11.17 6.54 2.66
CA GLN A 13 10.21 5.93 1.74
C GLN A 13 9.79 4.63 2.41
N ARG A 14 8.78 4.71 3.27
CA ARG A 14 8.23 3.57 4.00
C ARG A 14 7.77 2.57 2.96
N LEU A 15 8.37 1.38 2.98
CA LEU A 15 7.99 0.31 2.07
C LEU A 15 6.92 -0.54 2.74
N ILE A 16 5.96 -1.00 1.95
CA ILE A 16 4.91 -1.89 2.44
C ILE A 16 5.14 -3.32 1.97
N HIS A 17 5.08 -4.25 2.90
CA HIS A 17 5.27 -5.67 2.65
C HIS A 17 3.98 -6.43 2.95
N ILE A 18 3.43 -7.10 1.94
CA ILE A 18 2.26 -7.98 2.06
C ILE A 18 2.73 -9.42 1.90
N ASN A 19 2.63 -10.22 2.96
CA ASN A 19 3.11 -11.60 2.95
C ASN A 19 2.07 -12.59 2.37
N GLY A 20 2.45 -13.87 2.27
CA GLY A 20 1.58 -14.92 1.71
C GLY A 20 0.34 -15.24 2.55
N LYS A 21 0.20 -14.67 3.75
CA LYS A 21 -0.96 -14.78 4.63
C LYS A 21 -1.83 -13.51 4.64
N GLY A 22 -1.45 -12.48 3.88
CA GLY A 22 -2.18 -11.22 3.81
C GLY A 22 -1.84 -10.26 4.94
N GLU A 23 -0.82 -10.55 5.77
CA GLU A 23 -0.35 -9.59 6.77
C GLU A 23 0.44 -8.49 6.10
N VAL A 24 0.27 -7.27 6.61
CA VAL A 24 0.89 -6.06 6.06
C VAL A 24 1.83 -5.46 7.11
N SER A 25 3.08 -5.20 6.71
CA SER A 25 4.09 -4.58 7.57
C SER A 25 4.86 -3.48 6.87
N ASP A 26 5.49 -2.60 7.66
CA ASP A 26 6.49 -1.65 7.17
C ASP A 26 7.85 -2.35 6.92
N ASP A 27 8.83 -1.61 6.43
CA ASP A 27 10.21 -2.04 6.16
C ASP A 27 11.00 -2.42 7.42
N ARG A 28 10.53 -1.98 8.60
CA ARG A 28 11.09 -2.33 9.91
C ARG A 28 10.45 -3.59 10.50
N GLY A 29 9.48 -4.18 9.81
CA GLY A 29 8.73 -5.35 10.27
C GLY A 29 7.58 -5.02 11.24
N THR A 30 7.26 -3.75 11.43
CA THR A 30 6.11 -3.33 12.24
C THR A 30 4.83 -3.73 11.55
N LYS A 31 3.95 -4.47 12.24
CA LYS A 31 2.64 -4.85 11.69
C LYS A 31 1.74 -3.62 11.56
N LEU A 32 1.35 -3.31 10.33
CA LEU A 32 0.46 -2.22 9.98
C LEU A 32 -1.00 -2.68 9.89
N GLY A 33 -1.23 -3.93 9.49
CA GLY A 33 -2.58 -4.43 9.26
C GLY A 33 -2.62 -5.80 8.60
N TYR A 34 -3.75 -6.12 7.98
CA TYR A 34 -3.95 -7.37 7.25
C TYR A 34 -5.07 -7.24 6.19
N ILE A 35 -5.07 -8.18 5.25
CA ILE A 35 -6.10 -8.36 4.24
C ILE A 35 -6.90 -9.61 4.60
N SER A 36 -8.22 -9.48 4.73
CA SER A 36 -9.10 -10.61 5.03
C SER A 36 -9.36 -11.49 3.79
N LYS A 37 -9.98 -12.64 3.99
CA LYS A 37 -10.37 -13.55 2.89
C LYS A 37 -11.44 -12.96 1.98
N GLU A 38 -12.17 -11.97 2.47
CA GLU A 38 -13.21 -11.21 1.77
C GLU A 38 -12.64 -9.96 1.09
N ASP A 39 -11.33 -9.89 0.89
CA ASP A 39 -10.62 -8.79 0.23
C ASP A 39 -10.77 -7.42 0.93
N ILE A 40 -10.99 -7.44 2.24
CA ILE A 40 -11.08 -6.23 3.08
C ILE A 40 -9.72 -5.93 3.70
N VAL A 41 -9.29 -4.68 3.63
CA VAL A 41 -8.05 -4.19 4.23
C VAL A 41 -8.36 -3.59 5.60
N PHE A 42 -7.70 -4.12 6.63
CA PHE A 42 -7.79 -3.64 8.00
C PHE A 42 -6.44 -3.14 8.50
N ASN A 43 -6.44 -2.08 9.30
CA ASN A 43 -5.26 -1.68 10.06
C ASN A 43 -5.06 -2.57 11.30
N ASN A 44 -3.98 -2.33 12.04
CA ASN A 44 -3.62 -3.11 13.23
C ASN A 44 -4.56 -2.91 14.42
N GLN A 45 -5.41 -1.87 14.41
CA GLN A 45 -6.47 -1.61 15.38
C GLN A 45 -7.79 -2.31 15.00
N GLY A 46 -7.84 -2.99 13.85
CA GLY A 46 -9.05 -3.64 13.34
C GLY A 46 -10.02 -2.70 12.64
N GLN A 47 -9.61 -1.46 12.36
CA GLN A 47 -10.41 -0.52 11.56
C GLN A 47 -10.27 -0.85 10.07
N LYS A 48 -11.39 -0.82 9.36
CA LYS A 48 -11.43 -1.01 7.91
C LYS A 48 -10.82 0.22 7.23
N LEU A 49 -9.89 0.01 6.30
CA LEU A 49 -9.29 1.05 5.46
C LEU A 49 -9.87 1.09 4.05
N GLY A 50 -10.26 -0.08 3.54
CA GLY A 50 -10.75 -0.22 2.17
C GLY A 50 -11.06 -1.66 1.83
N PHE A 51 -11.52 -1.91 0.62
CA PHE A 51 -11.81 -3.27 0.14
C PHE A 51 -11.77 -3.35 -1.38
N ILE A 52 -11.58 -4.57 -1.89
CA ILE A 52 -11.63 -4.86 -3.32
C ILE A 52 -12.88 -5.69 -3.61
N LYS A 53 -13.69 -5.28 -4.58
CA LYS A 53 -14.86 -6.06 -5.04
C LYS A 53 -14.88 -6.10 -6.56
N ASN A 54 -14.76 -7.30 -7.12
CA ASN A 54 -14.71 -7.53 -8.57
C ASN A 54 -13.64 -6.67 -9.28
N GLY A 55 -12.49 -6.49 -8.64
CA GLY A 55 -11.38 -5.67 -9.15
C GLY A 55 -11.59 -4.16 -9.05
N LYS A 56 -12.73 -3.69 -8.51
CA LYS A 56 -12.89 -2.28 -8.10
C LYS A 56 -12.38 -2.10 -6.68
N VAL A 57 -11.69 -1.00 -6.43
CA VAL A 57 -11.11 -0.66 -5.13
C VAL A 57 -11.95 0.45 -4.51
N TYR A 58 -12.25 0.32 -3.22
CA TYR A 58 -13.06 1.26 -2.47
C TYR A 58 -12.37 1.62 -1.16
N ASP A 59 -12.65 2.80 -0.64
CA ASP A 59 -12.29 3.19 0.71
C ASP A 59 -13.16 2.47 1.77
N ALA A 60 -12.98 2.83 3.04
CA ALA A 60 -13.73 2.26 4.15
C ALA A 60 -15.24 2.51 4.04
N GLU A 61 -15.62 3.69 3.54
CA GLU A 61 -16.99 4.21 3.43
C GLU A 61 -17.74 3.66 2.20
N GLY A 62 -17.00 3.16 1.20
CA GLY A 62 -17.57 2.60 -0.02
C GLY A 62 -17.48 3.53 -1.22
N ASN A 63 -16.73 4.64 -1.14
CA ASN A 63 -16.44 5.46 -2.31
C ASN A 63 -15.43 4.72 -3.19
N SER A 64 -15.65 4.75 -4.51
CA SER A 64 -14.73 4.15 -5.47
C SER A 64 -13.40 4.90 -5.44
N LEU A 65 -12.28 4.18 -5.39
CA LEU A 65 -10.93 4.73 -5.53
C LEU A 65 -10.33 4.41 -6.91
N GLY A 66 -10.76 3.29 -7.51
CA GLY A 66 -10.31 2.92 -8.84
C GLY A 66 -10.45 1.44 -9.16
N LYS A 67 -9.52 0.92 -9.98
CA LYS A 67 -9.55 -0.44 -10.50
C LYS A 67 -8.20 -1.14 -10.39
N ALA A 68 -8.20 -2.26 -9.68
CA ALA A 68 -7.09 -3.20 -9.60
C ALA A 68 -7.26 -4.31 -10.66
N LYS A 69 -6.15 -4.70 -11.29
CA LYS A 69 -6.08 -5.78 -12.26
C LYS A 69 -5.32 -6.97 -11.67
N LYS A 70 -5.70 -8.19 -12.08
CA LYS A 70 -5.06 -9.44 -11.63
C LYS A 70 -3.56 -9.51 -11.93
N ASP A 71 -3.10 -8.75 -12.93
CA ASP A 71 -1.68 -8.64 -13.27
C ASP A 71 -0.90 -7.69 -12.35
N GLY A 72 -1.55 -7.09 -11.35
CA GLY A 72 -0.96 -6.20 -10.35
C GLY A 72 -0.89 -4.74 -10.76
N ARG A 73 -1.58 -4.32 -11.82
CA ARG A 73 -1.76 -2.90 -12.17
C ARG A 73 -2.93 -2.28 -11.42
N TYR A 74 -2.77 -1.03 -10.99
CA TYR A 74 -3.83 -0.24 -10.36
C TYR A 74 -3.97 1.11 -11.05
N TYR A 75 -5.22 1.55 -11.21
CA TYR A 75 -5.62 2.81 -11.82
C TYR A 75 -6.63 3.50 -10.93
N ASN A 76 -6.61 4.83 -10.86
CA ASN A 76 -7.65 5.59 -10.17
C ASN A 76 -8.96 5.63 -11.00
N ASN A 77 -9.98 6.34 -10.50
CA ASN A 77 -11.27 6.48 -11.19
C ASN A 77 -11.18 7.20 -12.55
N ASP A 78 -10.21 8.10 -12.72
CA ASP A 78 -9.96 8.82 -13.99
C ASP A 78 -9.22 7.95 -15.01
N GLY A 79 -8.84 6.73 -14.65
CA GLY A 79 -8.04 5.84 -15.49
C GLY A 79 -6.54 6.18 -15.49
N VAL A 80 -6.10 7.10 -14.62
CA VAL A 80 -4.68 7.39 -14.41
C VAL A 80 -4.03 6.19 -13.74
N PHE A 81 -2.92 5.75 -14.31
CA PHE A 81 -2.11 4.66 -13.76
C PHE A 81 -1.46 5.11 -12.44
N ILE A 82 -1.46 4.25 -11.42
CA ILE A 82 -0.95 4.61 -10.08
C ILE A 82 0.24 3.73 -9.68
N LEU A 83 0.14 2.42 -9.90
CA LEU A 83 1.20 1.48 -9.59
C LEU A 83 1.11 0.21 -10.43
N SER A 84 2.24 -0.47 -10.55
CA SER A 84 2.34 -1.82 -11.10
C SER A 84 3.08 -2.75 -10.18
N THR A 85 3.15 -4.02 -10.57
CA THR A 85 4.03 -4.98 -9.93
C THR A 85 5.00 -5.65 -10.90
N LYS A 86 6.19 -5.98 -10.41
CA LYS A 86 7.20 -6.78 -11.11
C LYS A 86 7.41 -8.10 -10.39
N THR A 87 7.03 -9.22 -11.02
CA THR A 87 7.10 -10.56 -10.38
C THR A 87 8.54 -11.06 -10.28
N MET A 88 8.94 -11.45 -9.07
CA MET A 88 10.26 -11.97 -8.68
C MET A 88 10.06 -13.23 -7.83
N GLY A 89 9.94 -14.40 -8.47
CA GLY A 89 9.66 -15.66 -7.78
C GLY A 89 8.26 -15.71 -7.16
N ASP A 90 8.19 -15.88 -5.84
CA ASP A 90 6.95 -15.89 -5.07
C ASP A 90 6.48 -14.50 -4.63
N LYS A 91 7.30 -13.46 -4.86
CA LYS A 91 6.99 -12.07 -4.53
C LYS A 91 6.85 -11.23 -5.79
N CYS A 92 6.24 -10.07 -5.65
CA CYS A 92 6.17 -9.05 -6.68
C CYS A 92 6.56 -7.71 -6.05
N GLU A 93 7.48 -6.98 -6.67
CA GLU A 93 7.80 -5.62 -6.25
C GLU A 93 6.66 -4.70 -6.64
N ILE A 94 6.24 -3.81 -5.73
CA ILE A 94 5.24 -2.78 -6.01
C ILE A 94 6.01 -1.54 -6.44
N LEU A 95 5.70 -1.01 -7.62
CA LEU A 95 6.39 0.11 -8.24
C LEU A 95 5.41 1.26 -8.49
N ASP A 96 5.81 2.49 -8.20
CA ASP A 96 5.07 3.69 -8.61
C ASP A 96 5.23 3.96 -10.12
N LEU A 97 4.70 5.11 -10.55
CA LEU A 97 4.76 5.58 -11.93
C LEU A 97 6.18 5.80 -12.46
N GLU A 98 7.09 6.21 -11.59
CA GLU A 98 8.48 6.47 -11.91
C GLU A 98 9.32 5.18 -11.87
N GLY A 99 8.73 4.06 -11.45
CA GLY A 99 9.41 2.79 -11.27
C GLY A 99 10.12 2.67 -9.93
N HIS A 100 9.92 3.61 -9.00
CA HIS A 100 10.46 3.51 -7.65
C HIS A 100 9.71 2.44 -6.86
N LYS A 101 10.47 1.63 -6.13
CA LYS A 101 9.91 0.61 -5.26
C LYS A 101 9.16 1.24 -4.10
N LYS A 102 7.91 0.81 -3.92
CA LYS A 102 7.04 1.15 -2.77
C LYS A 102 6.77 -0.03 -1.85
N GLY A 103 7.23 -1.22 -2.23
CA GLY A 103 6.97 -2.40 -1.41
C GLY A 103 7.14 -3.72 -2.12
N THR A 104 6.65 -4.77 -1.46
CA THR A 104 6.55 -6.10 -2.04
C THR A 104 5.22 -6.74 -1.66
N VAL A 105 4.65 -7.52 -2.56
CA VAL A 105 3.46 -8.33 -2.29
C VAL A 105 3.71 -9.77 -2.71
N HIS A 106 3.30 -10.74 -1.90
CA HIS A 106 3.34 -12.15 -2.31
C HIS A 106 2.42 -12.39 -3.52
N LYS A 107 2.78 -13.28 -4.44
CA LYS A 107 2.06 -13.52 -5.71
C LYS A 107 0.57 -13.85 -5.53
N ASN A 108 0.19 -14.48 -4.41
CA ASN A 108 -1.21 -14.79 -4.10
C ASN A 108 -2.05 -13.53 -3.80
N TYR A 109 -1.41 -12.42 -3.45
CA TYR A 109 -2.02 -11.11 -3.18
C TYR A 109 -1.71 -10.10 -4.29
N LYS A 110 -1.30 -10.54 -5.48
CA LYS A 110 -0.89 -9.64 -6.58
C LYS A 110 -1.99 -8.61 -6.94
N LEU A 111 -3.25 -9.01 -6.90
CA LEU A 111 -4.42 -8.13 -7.10
C LEU A 111 -4.47 -7.01 -6.04
N HIS A 112 -4.03 -7.30 -4.83
CA HIS A 112 -4.05 -6.41 -3.66
C HIS A 112 -2.81 -5.54 -3.54
N ALA A 113 -1.98 -5.41 -4.57
CA ALA A 113 -0.87 -4.45 -4.57
C ALA A 113 -1.35 -3.01 -4.27
N CYS A 114 -2.58 -2.67 -4.65
CA CYS A 114 -3.24 -1.41 -4.32
C CYS A 114 -3.52 -1.21 -2.81
N ALA A 115 -3.48 -2.27 -1.98
CA ALA A 115 -3.59 -2.12 -0.53
C ALA A 115 -2.45 -1.26 0.03
N ALA A 116 -1.26 -1.28 -0.58
CA ALA A 116 -0.17 -0.37 -0.21
C ALA A 116 -0.60 1.11 -0.29
N HIS A 117 -1.39 1.48 -1.30
CA HIS A 117 -1.95 2.82 -1.43
C HIS A 117 -2.88 3.19 -0.26
N CYS A 118 -3.73 2.26 0.20
CA CYS A 118 -4.63 2.50 1.34
C CYS A 118 -3.84 2.79 2.63
N PHE A 119 -2.77 2.03 2.88
CA PHE A 119 -1.91 2.26 4.05
C PHE A 119 -1.03 3.51 3.92
N PHE A 120 -0.65 3.92 2.71
CA PHE A 120 0.03 5.22 2.53
C PHE A 120 -0.89 6.38 2.87
N LEU A 121 -2.14 6.37 2.37
CA LEU A 121 -3.14 7.38 2.72
C LEU A 121 -3.38 7.45 4.23
N GLU A 122 -3.56 6.31 4.91
CA GLU A 122 -3.73 6.28 6.37
C GLU A 122 -2.55 6.93 7.11
N GLN A 123 -1.32 6.68 6.67
CA GLN A 123 -0.12 7.24 7.30
C GLN A 123 0.06 8.74 7.04
N GLU A 124 -0.47 9.26 5.95
CA GLU A 124 -0.49 10.70 5.67
C GLU A 124 -1.50 11.40 6.58
N MET A 125 -2.72 10.86 6.71
CA MET A 125 -3.76 11.40 7.59
C MET A 125 -3.32 11.45 9.06
N LYS A 126 -2.68 10.39 9.57
CA LYS A 126 -2.18 10.36 10.96
C LYS A 126 -1.14 11.44 11.26
N LYS A 127 -0.32 11.83 10.27
CA LYS A 127 0.66 12.92 10.44
C LYS A 127 0.03 14.29 10.50
N GLU A 128 -1.13 14.47 9.86
CA GLU A 128 -1.87 15.73 9.88
C GLU A 128 -2.64 15.91 11.19
N GLU A 129 -3.16 14.83 11.77
CA GLU A 129 -3.84 14.84 13.08
C GLU A 129 -2.87 15.10 14.25
N ASP A 130 -1.60 14.67 14.13
CA ASP A 130 -0.57 14.88 15.14
C ASP A 130 0.09 16.28 15.11
N LYS A 131 -0.34 17.18 14.20
CA LYS A 131 0.22 18.53 14.01
C LYS A 131 -0.69 19.62 14.57
#